data_AF-A0A2V5M7I0-F1
#
_entry.id   AF-A0A2V5M7I0-F1
#
_cell.length_a   1.000
_cell.length_b   1.000
_cell.length_c   1.000
_cell.angle_alpha   90.00
_cell.angle_beta   90.00
_cell.angle_gamma   90.00
#
_symmetry.space_group_name_H-M   'P 1'
#
loop_
_entity.id
_entity.type
_entity.pdbx_description
1 polymer ?
#
loop_
_entity_poly.entity_id
_entity_poly.type
_entity_poly.pdbx_seq_one_letter_code
_entity_poly.pdbx_strand_id
1 'polypeptide(L)'
;MRALSCAVGSIFVLVGCTSSPYALVSHKKPHLVGPSGTGPLAFAEQSLTRALREERTKPLAAVANCLEALQSASDELKRNPRNATAIRDYNFGVSRIFQIIHDAKLDPWTKPLSVPTAQGDFVLTYKPDPRPEWNPALFEFTPADEFDVGGKYVTERTTRDGIGAPMVAVERETSKERRQKLAPSRIFRTVTAVAQFQNRRCVLEFYGPLDNETVNFYGRTVALAADFTVPLAVMLQETDPAKHELSRVLNPEKYAQSAAIQRLQPFNPNKTVVLVIHGLKDSQSNVDPDD
;
A
#
# COMPACT_ATOMS: atom_id res chain seq x y z
N MET A 1 -66.32 33.64 -18.56
CA MET A 1 -65.66 32.33 -18.38
C MET A 1 -64.28 32.40 -19.02
N ARG A 2 -63.22 32.52 -18.22
CA ARG A 2 -61.82 32.48 -18.69
C ARG A 2 -61.27 31.09 -18.34
N ALA A 3 -60.87 30.32 -19.34
CA ALA A 3 -60.28 29.00 -19.16
C ALA A 3 -58.80 29.15 -18.76
N LEU A 4 -58.45 28.62 -17.58
CA LEU A 4 -57.08 28.40 -17.13
C LEU A 4 -56.52 27.19 -17.89
N SER A 5 -55.44 27.37 -18.65
CA SER A 5 -54.64 26.25 -19.18
C SER A 5 -53.51 25.94 -18.20
N CYS A 6 -53.60 24.81 -17.50
CA CYS A 6 -52.52 24.26 -16.70
C CYS A 6 -51.49 23.60 -17.63
N ALA A 7 -50.29 24.15 -17.70
CA ALA A 7 -49.14 23.47 -18.30
C ALA A 7 -48.56 22.47 -17.29
N VAL A 8 -48.68 21.19 -17.57
CA VAL A 8 -48.02 20.11 -16.81
C VAL A 8 -46.57 20.01 -17.31
N GLY A 9 -45.63 20.59 -16.58
CA GLY A 9 -44.20 20.38 -16.79
C GLY A 9 -43.80 18.99 -16.29
N SER A 10 -43.55 18.06 -17.21
CA SER A 10 -42.94 16.77 -16.87
C SER A 10 -41.45 16.98 -16.61
N ILE A 11 -41.05 16.96 -15.34
CA ILE A 11 -39.64 16.92 -14.94
C ILE A 11 -39.17 15.48 -15.15
N PHE A 12 -38.42 15.25 -16.23
CA PHE A 12 -37.62 14.03 -16.38
C PHE A 12 -36.46 14.10 -15.38
N VAL A 13 -36.62 13.47 -14.22
CA VAL A 13 -35.49 13.13 -13.36
C VAL A 13 -34.77 11.97 -14.04
N LEU A 14 -33.74 12.27 -14.82
CA LEU A 14 -32.73 11.30 -15.23
C LEU A 14 -32.02 10.84 -13.95
N VAL A 15 -32.52 9.77 -13.33
CA VAL A 15 -31.76 8.97 -12.37
C VAL A 15 -30.63 8.34 -13.17
N GLY A 16 -29.52 9.07 -13.30
CA GLY A 16 -28.28 8.50 -13.80
C GLY A 16 -27.96 7.32 -12.89
N CYS A 17 -27.99 6.11 -13.44
CA CYS A 17 -27.45 4.93 -12.78
C CYS A 17 -25.97 5.22 -12.56
N THR A 18 -25.59 5.74 -11.41
CA THR A 18 -24.18 5.79 -11.01
C THR A 18 -23.78 4.36 -10.76
N SER A 19 -23.28 3.69 -11.81
CA SER A 19 -22.62 2.40 -11.70
C SER A 19 -21.57 2.51 -10.60
N SER A 20 -21.63 1.63 -9.60
CA SER A 20 -20.66 1.61 -8.51
C SER A 20 -19.24 1.58 -9.10
N PRO A 21 -18.30 2.38 -8.55
CA PRO A 21 -16.93 2.39 -9.05
C PRO A 21 -16.30 1.00 -8.91
N TYR A 22 -15.31 0.72 -9.76
CA TYR A 22 -14.59 -0.56 -9.75
C TYR A 22 -13.88 -0.84 -8.44
N ALA A 23 -13.28 0.20 -7.87
CA ALA A 23 -12.81 0.20 -6.50
C ALA A 23 -13.16 1.54 -5.83
N LEU A 24 -13.39 1.48 -4.54
CA LEU A 24 -13.51 2.60 -3.62
C LEU A 24 -12.42 2.40 -2.57
N VAL A 25 -11.54 3.37 -2.42
CA VAL A 25 -10.56 3.41 -1.34
C VAL A 25 -10.81 4.64 -0.49
N SER A 26 -10.79 4.46 0.82
CA SER A 26 -10.86 5.54 1.80
C SER A 26 -9.80 5.36 2.87
N HIS A 27 -9.24 6.47 3.35
CA HIS A 27 -8.28 6.45 4.45
C HIS A 27 -8.99 6.29 5.80
N LYS A 28 -8.40 5.49 6.67
CA LYS A 28 -8.76 5.36 8.08
C LYS A 28 -7.55 5.61 8.96
N LYS A 29 -7.79 5.96 10.23
CA LYS A 29 -6.73 6.01 11.23
C LYS A 29 -6.49 4.60 11.81
N PRO A 30 -5.31 4.01 11.63
CA PRO A 30 -5.01 2.69 12.18
C PRO A 30 -4.94 2.73 13.70
N HIS A 31 -5.33 1.62 14.33
CA HIS A 31 -5.18 1.40 15.75
C HIS A 31 -4.72 -0.04 15.97
N LEU A 32 -4.00 -0.28 17.06
CA LEU A 32 -3.59 -1.63 17.44
C LEU A 32 -4.83 -2.39 17.94
N VAL A 33 -5.11 -3.55 17.34
CA VAL A 33 -6.29 -4.38 17.65
C VAL A 33 -5.86 -5.69 18.31
N GLY A 34 -6.63 -6.16 19.29
CA GLY A 34 -6.42 -7.46 19.94
C GLY A 34 -5.97 -7.33 21.41
N PRO A 35 -5.60 -8.45 22.04
CA PRO A 35 -5.26 -8.46 23.47
C PRO A 35 -3.97 -7.67 23.73
N SER A 36 -3.90 -6.97 24.86
CA SER A 36 -2.67 -6.30 25.28
C SER A 36 -1.55 -7.29 25.53
N GLY A 37 -0.34 -6.90 25.15
CA GLY A 37 0.88 -7.62 25.45
C GLY A 37 1.22 -7.58 26.94
N THR A 38 2.17 -8.42 27.32
CA THR A 38 2.70 -8.48 28.69
C THR A 38 4.20 -8.19 28.68
N GLY A 39 4.72 -7.68 29.80
CA GLY A 39 6.15 -7.43 29.96
C GLY A 39 6.69 -6.48 28.87
N PRO A 40 7.75 -6.85 28.12
CA PRO A 40 8.32 -6.01 27.06
C PRO A 40 7.31 -5.56 25.99
N LEU A 41 6.32 -6.40 25.65
CA LEU A 41 5.32 -6.05 24.65
C LEU A 41 4.34 -4.97 25.15
N ALA A 42 3.99 -4.97 26.44
CA ALA A 42 3.18 -3.88 27.01
C ALA A 42 3.88 -2.51 26.91
N PHE A 43 5.20 -2.48 27.12
CA PHE A 43 6.00 -1.27 26.93
C PHE A 43 6.07 -0.87 25.44
N ALA A 44 6.21 -1.84 24.54
CA ALA A 44 6.17 -1.59 23.10
C ALA A 44 4.85 -0.94 22.67
N GLU A 45 3.71 -1.46 23.12
CA GLU A 45 2.38 -0.90 22.85
C GLU A 45 2.22 0.53 23.38
N GLN A 46 2.80 0.83 24.56
CA GLN A 46 2.81 2.18 25.11
C GLN A 46 3.64 3.14 24.25
N SER A 47 4.80 2.71 23.77
CA SER A 47 5.63 3.50 22.85
C SER A 47 4.90 3.73 21.53
N LEU A 48 4.25 2.72 20.94
CA LEU A 48 3.42 2.90 19.74
C LEU A 48 2.28 3.90 19.98
N THR A 49 1.62 3.83 21.13
CA THR A 49 0.59 4.80 21.51
C THR A 49 1.14 6.22 21.61
N ARG A 50 2.35 6.40 22.14
CA ARG A 50 3.02 7.70 22.19
C ARG A 50 3.36 8.20 20.79
N ALA A 51 3.86 7.33 19.93
CA ALA A 51 4.16 7.66 18.53
C ALA A 51 2.93 8.23 17.81
N LEU A 52 1.77 7.58 17.93
CA LEU A 52 0.52 8.04 17.32
C LEU A 52 0.02 9.40 17.82
N ARG A 53 0.39 9.79 19.06
CA ARG A 53 0.05 11.11 19.62
C ARG A 53 1.01 12.19 19.13
N GLU A 54 2.26 11.82 18.90
CA GLU A 54 3.36 12.74 18.56
C GLU A 54 3.62 12.86 17.05
N GLU A 55 3.08 11.94 16.22
CA GLU A 55 3.36 11.81 14.78
C GLU A 55 3.32 13.15 14.01
N ARG A 56 2.35 14.02 14.34
CA ARG A 56 2.16 15.31 13.67
C ARG A 56 3.04 16.43 14.22
N THR A 57 3.35 16.41 15.52
CA THR A 57 4.01 17.54 16.20
C THR A 57 5.50 17.32 16.41
N LYS A 58 5.92 16.07 16.59
CA LYS A 58 7.30 15.65 16.85
C LYS A 58 7.61 14.37 16.05
N PRO A 59 7.66 14.43 14.71
CA PRO A 59 7.77 13.25 13.86
C PRO A 59 9.00 12.38 14.17
N LEU A 60 10.18 12.98 14.41
CA LEU A 60 11.38 12.20 14.78
C LEU A 60 11.23 11.49 16.14
N ALA A 61 10.57 12.10 17.12
CA ALA A 61 10.27 11.44 18.40
C ALA A 61 9.24 10.32 18.21
N ALA A 62 8.26 10.49 17.32
CA ALA A 62 7.32 9.44 16.99
C ALA A 62 8.01 8.24 16.29
N VAL A 63 8.95 8.49 15.37
CA VAL A 63 9.78 7.43 14.76
C VAL A 63 10.64 6.75 15.83
N ALA A 64 11.23 7.49 16.77
CA ALA A 64 11.99 6.92 17.90
C ALA A 64 11.13 5.94 18.71
N ASN A 65 9.94 6.36 19.13
CA ASN A 65 9.01 5.52 19.86
C ASN A 65 8.61 4.27 19.06
N CYS A 66 8.40 4.38 17.74
CA CYS A 66 8.14 3.20 16.89
C CYS A 66 9.34 2.25 16.84
N LEU A 67 10.57 2.77 16.73
CA LEU A 67 11.79 1.96 16.69
C LEU A 67 12.05 1.23 18.01
N GLU A 68 11.79 1.85 19.16
CA GLU A 68 11.88 1.20 20.47
C GLU A 68 10.87 0.05 20.61
N ALA A 69 9.62 0.29 20.20
CA ALA A 69 8.59 -0.73 20.20
C ALA A 69 8.95 -1.90 19.26
N LEU A 70 9.42 -1.56 18.05
CA LEU A 70 9.78 -2.52 17.03
C LEU A 70 10.99 -3.37 17.43
N GLN A 71 11.98 -2.79 18.12
CA GLN A 71 13.12 -3.52 18.68
C GLN A 71 12.65 -4.50 19.76
N SER A 72 11.78 -4.06 20.67
CA SER A 72 11.22 -4.91 21.73
C SER A 72 10.42 -6.08 21.15
N ALA A 73 9.55 -5.82 20.17
CA ALA A 73 8.79 -6.85 19.46
C ALA A 73 9.71 -7.79 18.67
N SER A 74 10.75 -7.27 18.01
CA SER A 74 11.76 -8.07 17.31
C SER A 74 12.49 -9.02 18.26
N ASP A 75 12.87 -8.57 19.44
CA ASP A 75 13.56 -9.39 20.44
C ASP A 75 12.67 -10.52 20.96
N GLU A 76 11.37 -10.26 21.10
CA GLU A 76 10.42 -11.31 21.43
C GLU A 76 10.24 -12.32 20.29
N LEU A 77 10.18 -11.85 19.04
CA LEU A 77 10.10 -12.72 17.86
C LEU A 77 11.35 -13.58 17.65
N LYS A 78 12.55 -13.11 18.06
CA LYS A 78 13.77 -13.94 18.07
C LYS A 78 13.65 -15.14 19.02
N ARG A 79 12.99 -14.93 20.17
CA ARG A 79 12.72 -15.99 21.16
C ARG A 79 11.61 -16.93 20.69
N ASN A 80 10.49 -16.35 20.24
CA ASN A 80 9.33 -17.07 19.75
C ASN A 80 8.78 -16.43 18.46
N PRO A 81 9.14 -16.95 17.28
CA PRO A 81 8.72 -16.37 16.00
C PRO A 81 7.22 -16.54 15.71
N ARG A 82 6.48 -17.30 16.53
CA ARG A 82 5.04 -17.50 16.41
C ARG A 82 4.23 -16.71 17.45
N ASN A 83 4.86 -15.82 18.22
CA ASN A 83 4.16 -14.99 19.19
C ASN A 83 3.26 -13.97 18.46
N ALA A 84 1.95 -14.25 18.42
CA ALA A 84 0.99 -13.45 17.66
C ALA A 84 0.93 -11.97 18.08
N THR A 85 1.03 -11.69 19.39
CA THR A 85 1.10 -10.30 19.91
C THR A 85 2.35 -9.60 19.41
N ALA A 86 3.51 -10.27 19.47
CA ALA A 86 4.76 -9.70 18.97
C ALA A 86 4.74 -9.47 17.44
N ILE A 87 4.15 -10.39 16.67
CA ILE A 87 3.96 -10.23 15.21
C ILE A 87 3.13 -8.99 14.93
N ARG A 88 1.99 -8.84 15.63
CA ARG A 88 1.09 -7.69 15.47
C ARG A 88 1.80 -6.38 15.79
N ASP A 89 2.45 -6.29 16.95
CA ASP A 89 3.11 -5.05 17.41
C ASP A 89 4.29 -4.69 16.50
N TYR A 90 5.03 -5.71 16.03
CA TYR A 90 6.09 -5.56 15.05
C TYR A 90 5.54 -5.00 13.73
N ASN A 91 4.53 -5.65 13.13
CA ASN A 91 3.96 -5.22 11.85
C ASN A 91 3.38 -3.82 11.95
N PHE A 92 2.65 -3.52 13.03
CA PHE A 92 2.11 -2.19 13.29
C PHE A 92 3.22 -1.14 13.44
N GLY A 93 4.28 -1.44 14.18
CA GLY A 93 5.43 -0.55 14.33
C GLY A 93 6.12 -0.22 13.01
N VAL A 94 6.30 -1.21 12.12
CA VAL A 94 6.83 -0.96 10.77
C VAL A 94 5.88 -0.04 9.99
N SER A 95 4.57 -0.34 9.96
CA SER A 95 3.59 0.50 9.26
C SER A 95 3.66 1.96 9.72
N ARG A 96 3.68 2.21 11.03
CA ARG A 96 3.70 3.58 11.58
C ARG A 96 5.00 4.33 11.26
N ILE A 97 6.15 3.66 11.20
CA ILE A 97 7.40 4.30 10.72
C ILE A 97 7.20 4.86 9.32
N PHE A 98 6.63 4.07 8.40
CA PHE A 98 6.38 4.52 7.04
C PHE A 98 5.32 5.61 6.94
N GLN A 99 4.24 5.52 7.72
CA GLN A 99 3.24 6.58 7.82
C GLN A 99 3.91 7.91 8.20
N ILE A 100 4.73 7.91 9.25
CA ILE A 100 5.41 9.13 9.73
C ILE A 100 6.43 9.64 8.69
N ILE A 101 7.17 8.75 8.03
CA ILE A 101 8.08 9.13 6.94
C ILE A 101 7.32 9.84 5.82
N HIS A 102 6.18 9.29 5.41
CA HIS A 102 5.32 9.87 4.38
C HIS A 102 4.77 11.24 4.83
N ASP A 103 4.07 11.28 5.96
CA ASP A 103 3.39 12.48 6.47
C ASP A 103 4.35 13.65 6.72
N ALA A 104 5.52 13.35 7.31
CA ALA A 104 6.53 14.34 7.65
C ALA A 104 7.58 14.57 6.54
N LYS A 105 7.42 13.91 5.38
CA LYS A 105 8.33 14.01 4.23
C LYS A 105 9.80 13.75 4.59
N LEU A 106 10.03 12.75 5.44
CA LEU A 106 11.38 12.31 5.78
C LEU A 106 11.99 11.55 4.60
N ASP A 107 13.32 11.59 4.48
CA ASP A 107 14.03 10.92 3.39
C ASP A 107 15.14 10.00 3.91
N PRO A 108 14.79 8.79 4.37
CA PRO A 108 15.76 7.74 4.71
C PRO A 108 16.30 7.01 3.47
N TRP A 109 15.86 7.38 2.26
CA TRP A 109 16.16 6.68 1.01
C TRP A 109 17.43 7.24 0.34
N THR A 110 17.62 8.55 0.41
CA THR A 110 18.84 9.20 -0.09
C THR A 110 19.99 9.11 0.90
N LYS A 111 19.69 9.15 2.21
CA LYS A 111 20.68 9.03 3.28
C LYS A 111 20.10 8.34 4.51
N PRO A 112 20.91 7.59 5.29
CA PRO A 112 20.45 7.04 6.56
C PRO A 112 19.91 8.15 7.48
N LEU A 113 18.79 7.88 8.13
CA LEU A 113 18.13 8.80 9.05
C LEU A 113 18.60 8.51 10.47
N SER A 114 19.27 9.47 11.12
CA SER A 114 19.55 9.41 12.56
C SER A 114 18.31 9.81 13.34
N VAL A 115 17.93 9.00 14.32
CA VAL A 115 16.73 9.17 15.13
C VAL A 115 17.15 9.19 16.61
N PRO A 116 17.25 10.38 17.24
CA PRO A 116 17.71 10.50 18.61
C PRO A 116 16.76 9.87 19.63
N THR A 117 17.31 9.20 20.65
CA THR A 117 16.57 8.71 21.82
C THR A 117 17.36 8.99 23.10
N ALA A 118 16.73 8.83 24.27
CA ALA A 118 17.42 9.00 25.55
C ALA A 118 18.55 7.96 25.75
N GLN A 119 18.50 6.83 25.07
CA GLN A 119 19.44 5.70 25.16
C GLN A 119 20.46 5.68 23.99
N GLY A 120 20.58 6.79 23.27
CA GLY A 120 21.44 6.95 22.09
C GLY A 120 20.65 6.96 20.79
N ASP A 121 21.32 7.14 19.65
CA ASP A 121 20.64 7.31 18.37
C ASP A 121 20.30 5.96 17.74
N PHE A 122 19.12 5.84 17.15
CA PHE A 122 18.88 4.82 16.13
C PHE A 122 19.34 5.34 14.77
N VAL A 123 19.79 4.44 13.92
CA VAL A 123 20.00 4.71 12.49
C VAL A 123 19.01 3.91 11.69
N LEU A 124 18.06 4.59 11.04
CA LEU A 124 17.13 3.98 10.10
C LEU A 124 17.70 4.05 8.68
N THR A 125 17.76 2.91 8.02
CA THR A 125 18.25 2.78 6.64
C THR A 125 17.55 1.63 5.94
N TYR A 126 17.88 1.36 4.69
CA TYR A 126 17.37 0.23 3.94
C TYR A 126 18.51 -0.58 3.32
N LYS A 127 18.22 -1.82 2.96
CA LYS A 127 19.11 -2.67 2.16
C LYS A 127 18.85 -2.40 0.68
N PRO A 128 19.83 -1.93 -0.10
CA PRO A 128 19.67 -1.74 -1.54
C PRO A 128 19.33 -3.04 -2.25
N ASP A 129 18.40 -2.98 -3.20
CA ASP A 129 18.15 -4.05 -4.15
C ASP A 129 19.13 -3.90 -5.34
N PRO A 130 19.70 -4.98 -5.89
CA PRO A 130 20.56 -4.91 -7.07
C PRO A 130 19.85 -4.37 -8.32
N ARG A 131 18.51 -4.41 -8.35
CA ARG A 131 17.69 -3.89 -9.45
C ARG A 131 17.40 -2.40 -9.23
N PRO A 132 17.88 -1.50 -10.11
CA PRO A 132 17.71 -0.06 -9.92
C PRO A 132 16.25 0.40 -9.83
N GLU A 133 15.33 -0.29 -10.51
CA GLU A 133 13.89 0.00 -10.50
C GLU A 133 13.18 -0.38 -9.19
N TRP A 134 13.90 -1.00 -8.25
CA TRP A 134 13.44 -1.30 -6.89
C TRP A 134 13.95 -0.29 -5.86
N ASN A 135 14.63 0.77 -6.30
CA ASN A 135 15.07 1.84 -5.40
C ASN A 135 13.84 2.47 -4.70
N PRO A 136 13.76 2.45 -3.36
CA PRO A 136 12.61 2.98 -2.62
C PRO A 136 12.41 4.49 -2.82
N ALA A 137 13.45 5.24 -3.19
CA ALA A 137 13.33 6.67 -3.49
C ALA A 137 12.42 6.97 -4.70
N LEU A 138 12.17 5.98 -5.57
CA LEU A 138 11.27 6.12 -6.73
C LEU A 138 9.79 6.00 -6.37
N PHE A 139 9.49 5.56 -5.14
CA PHE A 139 8.13 5.22 -4.72
C PHE A 139 7.67 6.04 -3.51
N GLU A 140 6.37 6.18 -3.43
CA GLU A 140 5.64 6.59 -2.25
C GLU A 140 5.02 5.35 -1.63
N PHE A 141 5.27 5.14 -0.34
CA PHE A 141 4.78 3.97 0.38
C PHE A 141 3.66 4.39 1.33
N THR A 142 2.53 3.70 1.24
CA THR A 142 1.43 3.85 2.21
C THR A 142 1.09 2.47 2.78
N PRO A 143 1.13 2.29 4.12
CA PRO A 143 0.71 1.06 4.76
C PRO A 143 -0.70 0.62 4.37
N ALA A 144 -0.90 -0.68 4.16
CA ALA A 144 -2.19 -1.22 3.74
C ALA A 144 -3.28 -1.10 4.83
N ASP A 145 -2.88 -1.01 6.09
CA ASP A 145 -3.81 -0.86 7.23
C ASP A 145 -4.39 0.56 7.38
N GLU A 146 -3.92 1.51 6.58
CA GLU A 146 -4.49 2.86 6.47
C GLU A 146 -5.68 2.95 5.52
N PHE A 147 -5.99 1.85 4.83
CA PHE A 147 -7.07 1.81 3.84
C PHE A 147 -8.23 0.92 4.28
N ASP A 148 -9.43 1.44 4.06
CA ASP A 148 -10.63 0.64 3.81
C ASP A 148 -10.89 0.60 2.31
N VAL A 149 -11.24 -0.60 1.82
CA VAL A 149 -11.40 -0.88 0.39
C VAL A 149 -12.74 -1.57 0.14
N GLY A 150 -13.34 -1.26 -1.00
CA GLY A 150 -14.59 -1.85 -1.46
C GLY A 150 -14.81 -1.55 -2.94
N GLY A 151 -16.00 -1.83 -3.48
CA GLY A 151 -16.35 -1.51 -4.87
C GLY A 151 -16.82 -2.72 -5.64
N LYS A 152 -17.08 -2.54 -6.95
CA LYS A 152 -17.65 -3.60 -7.79
C LYS A 152 -16.74 -4.83 -7.90
N TYR A 153 -15.43 -4.63 -7.96
CA TYR A 153 -14.42 -5.69 -8.13
C TYR A 153 -13.53 -5.86 -6.89
N VAL A 154 -13.93 -5.27 -5.77
CA VAL A 154 -13.21 -5.39 -4.51
C VAL A 154 -14.23 -5.73 -3.44
N THR A 155 -14.64 -6.99 -3.40
CA THR A 155 -15.66 -7.51 -2.49
C THR A 155 -15.06 -8.17 -1.25
N GLU A 156 -13.86 -8.73 -1.38
CA GLU A 156 -13.14 -9.42 -0.30
C GLU A 156 -11.70 -8.91 -0.15
N ARG A 157 -11.19 -8.97 1.08
CA ARG A 157 -9.81 -8.58 1.40
C ARG A 157 -8.96 -9.83 1.60
N THR A 158 -8.12 -10.13 0.61
CA THR A 158 -7.21 -11.27 0.58
C THR A 158 -5.87 -10.87 1.18
N THR A 159 -5.55 -11.45 2.33
CA THR A 159 -4.30 -11.22 3.06
C THR A 159 -3.59 -12.53 3.36
N ARG A 160 -2.29 -12.45 3.65
CA ARG A 160 -1.50 -13.54 4.22
C ARG A 160 -0.90 -13.08 5.53
N ASP A 161 -1.13 -13.86 6.58
CA ASP A 161 -0.51 -13.62 7.88
C ASP A 161 1.00 -13.91 7.85
N GLY A 162 1.77 -13.11 8.57
CA GLY A 162 3.22 -13.27 8.63
C GLY A 162 3.94 -12.07 9.21
N ILE A 163 5.25 -12.01 9.00
CA ILE A 163 6.13 -10.91 9.41
C ILE A 163 6.19 -9.85 8.31
N GLY A 164 6.16 -8.58 8.72
CA GLY A 164 6.32 -7.40 7.88
C GLY A 164 5.05 -6.57 7.77
N ALA A 165 5.19 -5.31 7.36
CA ALA A 165 4.07 -4.42 7.06
C ALA A 165 3.75 -4.49 5.56
N PRO A 166 2.55 -4.96 5.16
CA PRO A 166 2.08 -4.82 3.79
C PRO A 166 1.81 -3.35 3.44
N MET A 167 2.17 -2.97 2.22
CA MET A 167 2.11 -1.60 1.74
C MET A 167 1.71 -1.56 0.26
N VAL A 168 1.09 -0.46 -0.13
CA VAL A 168 1.07 -0.03 -1.53
C VAL A 168 2.28 0.86 -1.78
N ALA A 169 3.08 0.52 -2.80
CA ALA A 169 4.16 1.37 -3.29
C ALA A 169 3.76 1.96 -4.65
N VAL A 170 3.59 3.27 -4.70
CA VAL A 170 3.13 4.00 -5.89
C VAL A 170 4.28 4.81 -6.46
N GLU A 171 4.53 4.68 -7.75
CA GLU A 171 5.58 5.44 -8.45
C GLU A 171 5.36 6.96 -8.30
N ARG A 172 6.41 7.67 -7.88
CA ARG A 172 6.39 9.13 -7.69
C ARG A 172 6.32 9.87 -9.01
N GLU A 173 7.20 9.51 -9.94
CA GLU A 173 7.33 10.16 -11.23
C GLU A 173 7.06 9.20 -12.38
N THR A 174 6.19 9.63 -13.28
CA THR A 174 5.86 8.86 -14.46
C THR A 174 6.91 9.06 -15.55
N SER A 175 7.37 7.97 -16.19
CA SER A 175 8.29 8.06 -17.32
C SER A 175 7.68 8.85 -18.49
N LYS A 176 8.40 9.89 -18.95
CA LYS A 176 8.00 10.71 -20.11
C LYS A 176 8.03 9.95 -21.45
N GLU A 177 8.81 8.88 -21.54
CA GLU A 177 9.00 8.05 -22.74
C GLU A 177 8.08 6.82 -22.77
N ARG A 178 7.09 6.77 -21.88
CA ARG A 178 6.27 5.58 -21.64
C ARG A 178 5.67 4.93 -22.89
N ARG A 179 5.12 5.74 -23.80
CA ARG A 179 4.50 5.22 -25.04
C ARG A 179 5.52 4.53 -25.94
N GLN A 180 6.71 5.12 -26.09
CA GLN A 180 7.80 4.54 -26.87
C GLN A 180 8.30 3.23 -26.25
N LYS A 181 8.26 3.14 -24.91
CA LYS A 181 8.69 1.96 -24.14
C LYS A 181 7.58 0.96 -23.82
N LEU A 182 6.34 1.18 -24.28
CA LEU A 182 5.16 0.38 -23.92
C LEU A 182 5.07 0.12 -22.40
N ALA A 183 5.38 1.16 -21.60
CA ALA A 183 5.44 1.07 -20.14
C ALA A 183 4.07 1.40 -19.50
N PRO A 184 3.82 0.96 -18.25
CA PRO A 184 2.54 1.20 -17.59
C PRO A 184 2.33 2.66 -17.20
N SER A 185 1.09 3.16 -17.19
CA SER A 185 0.76 4.58 -16.92
C SER A 185 1.16 5.09 -15.54
N ARG A 186 1.33 4.18 -14.59
CA ARG A 186 1.94 4.39 -13.29
C ARG A 186 2.24 3.01 -12.73
N ILE A 187 3.33 2.86 -11.98
CA ILE A 187 3.63 1.59 -11.34
C ILE A 187 3.01 1.58 -9.95
N PHE A 188 2.19 0.57 -9.69
CA PHE A 188 1.67 0.20 -8.37
C PHE A 188 2.28 -1.13 -8.00
N ARG A 189 2.80 -1.26 -6.78
CA ARG A 189 3.39 -2.52 -6.31
C ARG A 189 2.80 -2.92 -4.98
N THR A 190 2.50 -4.20 -4.87
CA THR A 190 2.35 -4.89 -3.59
C THR A 190 3.73 -5.10 -3.00
N VAL A 191 3.99 -4.51 -1.84
CA VAL A 191 5.28 -4.60 -1.15
C VAL A 191 5.04 -4.95 0.31
N THR A 192 5.89 -5.80 0.87
CA THR A 192 5.97 -6.01 2.31
C THR A 192 7.30 -5.49 2.81
N ALA A 193 7.28 -4.51 3.72
CA ALA A 193 8.46 -3.99 4.37
C ALA A 193 8.77 -4.81 5.65
N VAL A 194 10.03 -5.23 5.79
CA VAL A 194 10.54 -5.96 6.95
C VAL A 194 11.70 -5.17 7.53
N ALA A 195 11.69 -4.94 8.83
CA ALA A 195 12.76 -4.26 9.57
C ALA A 195 13.59 -5.27 10.38
N GLN A 196 14.92 -5.23 10.23
CA GLN A 196 15.85 -6.02 11.06
C GLN A 196 16.85 -5.11 11.77
N PHE A 197 17.14 -5.41 13.03
CA PHE A 197 18.06 -4.64 13.85
C PHE A 197 19.45 -5.28 13.89
N GLN A 198 20.46 -4.44 13.65
CA GLN A 198 21.86 -4.67 13.99
C GLN A 198 22.20 -3.67 15.10
N ASN A 199 22.01 -4.07 16.35
CA ASN A 199 22.00 -3.16 17.51
C ASN A 199 20.98 -2.01 17.29
N ARG A 200 21.44 -0.75 17.32
CA ARG A 200 20.61 0.45 17.07
C ARG A 200 20.52 0.83 15.59
N ARG A 201 21.02 0.01 14.68
CA ARG A 201 20.80 0.20 13.23
C ARG A 201 19.60 -0.62 12.79
N CYS A 202 18.51 0.05 12.42
CA CYS A 202 17.31 -0.55 11.84
C CYS A 202 17.45 -0.55 10.31
N VAL A 203 17.46 -1.73 9.71
CA VAL A 203 17.59 -1.93 8.27
C VAL A 203 16.25 -2.41 7.72
N LEU A 204 15.65 -1.62 6.85
CA LEU A 204 14.44 -1.95 6.10
C LEU A 204 14.80 -2.78 4.86
N GLU A 205 14.06 -3.85 4.64
CA GLU A 205 14.12 -4.71 3.47
C GLU A 205 12.72 -4.75 2.84
N PHE A 206 12.66 -4.69 1.51
CA PHE A 206 11.42 -4.65 0.75
C PHE A 206 11.26 -5.94 -0.06
N TYR A 207 10.12 -6.60 0.13
CA TYR A 207 9.82 -7.86 -0.55
C TYR A 207 8.57 -7.71 -1.42
N GLY A 208 8.60 -8.30 -2.61
CA GLY A 208 7.38 -8.57 -3.38
C GLY A 208 6.76 -9.87 -2.86
N PRO A 209 5.58 -9.85 -2.20
CA PRO A 209 5.01 -11.04 -1.57
C PRO A 209 4.45 -12.06 -2.56
N LEU A 210 4.37 -11.70 -3.85
CA LEU A 210 4.05 -12.57 -5.00
C LEU A 210 5.27 -13.34 -5.53
N ASP A 211 6.48 -12.91 -5.15
CA ASP A 211 7.73 -13.60 -5.45
C ASP A 211 8.27 -14.34 -4.21
N ASN A 212 7.92 -13.86 -3.02
CA ASN A 212 8.41 -14.37 -1.74
C ASN A 212 7.22 -14.68 -0.81
N GLU A 213 7.02 -15.97 -0.50
CA GLU A 213 6.03 -16.38 0.50
C GLU A 213 6.58 -16.35 1.92
N THR A 214 7.91 -16.41 2.03
CA THR A 214 8.65 -16.46 3.29
C THR A 214 9.82 -15.48 3.27
N VAL A 215 10.33 -15.17 4.46
CA VAL A 215 11.50 -14.32 4.66
C VAL A 215 12.42 -14.94 5.70
N ASN A 216 13.74 -14.72 5.55
CA ASN A 216 14.70 -15.02 6.59
C ASN A 216 14.68 -13.88 7.64
N PHE A 217 14.11 -14.17 8.80
CA PHE A 217 13.99 -13.24 9.91
C PHE A 217 14.84 -13.74 11.10
N TYR A 218 15.95 -13.06 11.37
CA TYR A 218 16.94 -13.45 12.39
C TYR A 218 17.36 -14.94 12.35
N GLY A 219 17.66 -15.44 11.14
CA GLY A 219 18.14 -16.82 10.93
C GLY A 219 17.04 -17.87 10.83
N ARG A 220 15.77 -17.48 10.83
CA ARG A 220 14.61 -18.38 10.72
C ARG A 220 13.80 -18.05 9.48
N THR A 221 13.37 -19.07 8.76
CA THR A 221 12.40 -18.90 7.66
C THR A 221 11.00 -18.81 8.26
N VAL A 222 10.33 -17.68 8.04
CA VAL A 222 8.98 -17.39 8.54
C VAL A 222 8.08 -16.89 7.40
N ALA A 223 6.76 -17.03 7.56
CA ALA A 223 5.81 -16.51 6.57
C ALA A 223 5.95 -14.99 6.44
N LEU A 224 5.93 -14.48 5.20
CA LEU A 224 5.93 -13.06 4.90
C LEU A 224 4.49 -12.56 4.84
N ALA A 225 4.18 -11.51 5.60
CA ALA A 225 2.87 -10.88 5.57
C ALA A 225 2.55 -10.34 4.17
N ALA A 226 1.27 -10.29 3.78
CA ALA A 226 0.85 -9.69 2.53
C ALA A 226 -0.58 -9.16 2.59
N ASP A 227 -0.84 -8.12 1.79
CA ASP A 227 -2.18 -7.65 1.45
C ASP A 227 -2.24 -7.52 -0.07
N PHE A 228 -3.02 -8.39 -0.71
CA PHE A 228 -3.11 -8.44 -2.17
C PHE A 228 -4.23 -7.53 -2.71
N THR A 229 -5.18 -7.17 -1.86
CA THR A 229 -6.37 -6.41 -2.25
C THR A 229 -6.11 -4.91 -2.27
N VAL A 230 -5.44 -4.36 -1.26
CA VAL A 230 -5.27 -2.90 -1.13
C VAL A 230 -4.49 -2.30 -2.31
N PRO A 231 -3.32 -2.83 -2.73
CA PRO A 231 -2.62 -2.29 -3.88
C PRO A 231 -3.43 -2.34 -5.18
N LEU A 232 -4.22 -3.40 -5.38
CA LEU A 232 -5.14 -3.52 -6.51
C LEU A 232 -6.23 -2.46 -6.45
N ALA A 233 -6.88 -2.29 -5.30
CA ALA A 233 -7.94 -1.30 -5.11
C ALA A 233 -7.44 0.14 -5.33
N VAL A 234 -6.25 0.47 -4.84
CA VAL A 234 -5.60 1.78 -5.05
C VAL A 234 -5.32 2.00 -6.53
N MET A 235 -4.74 1.00 -7.22
CA MET A 235 -4.51 1.08 -8.67
C MET A 235 -5.83 1.32 -9.42
N LEU A 236 -6.90 0.57 -9.11
CA LEU A 236 -8.20 0.70 -9.76
C LEU A 236 -8.86 2.05 -9.52
N GLN A 237 -8.77 2.59 -8.30
CA GLN A 237 -9.34 3.90 -8.00
C GLN A 237 -8.53 5.03 -8.66
N GLU A 238 -7.20 4.96 -8.64
CA GLU A 238 -6.35 6.00 -9.24
C GLU A 238 -6.39 6.00 -10.78
N THR A 239 -6.44 4.83 -11.40
CA THR A 239 -6.52 4.72 -12.87
C THR A 239 -7.93 4.94 -13.40
N ASP A 240 -8.94 4.79 -12.54
CA ASP A 240 -10.37 4.92 -12.81
C ASP A 240 -10.77 4.35 -14.19
N PRO A 241 -10.65 3.02 -14.41
CA PRO A 241 -10.88 2.43 -15.73
C PRO A 241 -12.31 2.66 -16.24
N ALA A 242 -13.27 2.80 -15.32
CA ALA A 242 -14.68 3.12 -15.60
C ALA A 242 -14.83 4.51 -16.27
N LYS A 243 -13.89 5.41 -16.03
CA LYS A 243 -13.89 6.74 -16.63
C LYS A 243 -13.72 6.64 -18.14
N HIS A 244 -14.72 7.17 -18.84
CA HIS A 244 -14.79 7.20 -20.30
C HIS A 244 -15.08 5.87 -21.00
N GLU A 245 -15.40 4.79 -20.31
CA GLU A 245 -15.67 3.48 -20.95
C GLU A 245 -16.68 3.57 -22.10
N LEU A 246 -17.88 4.09 -21.82
CA LEU A 246 -18.92 4.22 -22.84
C LEU A 246 -18.51 5.22 -23.93
N SER A 247 -17.83 6.31 -23.57
CA SER A 247 -17.39 7.31 -24.55
C SER A 247 -16.26 6.82 -25.47
N ARG A 248 -15.40 5.90 -25.00
CA ARG A 248 -14.36 5.24 -25.80
C ARG A 248 -14.97 4.29 -26.83
N VAL A 249 -16.09 3.64 -26.49
CA VAL A 249 -16.86 2.83 -27.43
C VAL A 249 -17.53 3.70 -28.49
N LEU A 250 -18.14 4.82 -28.08
CA LEU A 250 -18.88 5.70 -28.98
C LEU A 250 -18.00 6.55 -29.91
N ASN A 251 -16.78 6.90 -29.50
CA ASN A 251 -15.86 7.71 -30.30
C ASN A 251 -14.39 7.26 -30.13
N PRO A 252 -14.01 6.10 -30.67
CA PRO A 252 -12.69 5.51 -30.45
C PRO A 252 -11.55 6.39 -30.96
N GLU A 253 -11.72 7.08 -32.10
CA GLU A 253 -10.71 7.98 -32.68
C GLU A 253 -10.33 9.11 -31.72
N LYS A 254 -11.33 9.74 -31.08
CA LYS A 254 -11.10 10.81 -30.10
C LYS A 254 -10.28 10.36 -28.90
N TYR A 255 -10.38 9.09 -28.52
CA TYR A 255 -9.74 8.53 -27.33
C TYR A 255 -8.57 7.58 -27.64
N ALA A 256 -8.12 7.47 -28.89
CA ALA A 256 -7.03 6.57 -29.30
C ALA A 256 -5.74 6.81 -28.49
N GLN A 257 -5.48 8.06 -28.09
CA GLN A 257 -4.31 8.43 -27.30
C GLN A 257 -4.43 8.10 -25.79
N SER A 258 -5.60 7.65 -25.33
CA SER A 258 -5.84 7.23 -23.95
C SER A 258 -5.56 5.75 -23.69
N ALA A 259 -5.23 4.97 -24.73
CA ALA A 259 -4.81 3.59 -24.59
C ALA A 259 -3.54 3.52 -23.74
N ALA A 260 -3.60 2.75 -22.66
CA ALA A 260 -2.50 2.58 -21.73
C ALA A 260 -2.41 1.11 -21.31
N ILE A 261 -1.17 0.64 -21.14
CA ILE A 261 -0.90 -0.63 -20.48
C ILE A 261 -0.99 -0.37 -18.98
N GLN A 262 -1.71 -1.21 -18.24
CA GLN A 262 -1.52 -1.34 -16.79
C GLN A 262 -0.83 -2.67 -16.51
N ARG A 263 -0.10 -2.72 -15.39
CA ARG A 263 0.58 -3.92 -14.95
C ARG A 263 0.20 -4.19 -13.50
N LEU A 264 -0.33 -5.38 -13.25
CA LEU A 264 -0.60 -5.88 -11.90
C LEU A 264 0.69 -6.24 -11.16
N GLN A 265 1.73 -6.61 -11.91
CA GLN A 265 3.03 -6.99 -11.37
C GLN A 265 4.18 -6.37 -12.17
N PRO A 266 5.35 -6.14 -11.54
CA PRO A 266 6.57 -5.80 -12.25
C PRO A 266 6.94 -6.87 -13.28
N PHE A 267 7.60 -6.47 -14.37
CA PHE A 267 8.12 -7.43 -15.33
C PHE A 267 9.15 -8.34 -14.65
N ASN A 268 8.99 -9.66 -14.83
CA ASN A 268 9.93 -10.66 -14.36
C ASN A 268 10.31 -11.54 -15.55
N PRO A 269 11.60 -11.57 -15.99
CA PRO A 269 12.01 -12.32 -17.17
C PRO A 269 11.85 -13.84 -17.01
N ASN A 270 11.69 -14.33 -15.78
CA ASN A 270 11.49 -15.75 -15.45
C ASN A 270 10.01 -16.13 -15.32
N LYS A 271 9.07 -15.20 -15.54
CA LYS A 271 7.63 -15.46 -15.51
C LYS A 271 7.03 -15.24 -16.91
N THR A 272 6.04 -16.05 -17.27
CA THR A 272 5.25 -15.84 -18.49
C THR A 272 4.49 -14.53 -18.40
N VAL A 273 4.58 -13.70 -19.43
CA VAL A 273 3.77 -12.47 -19.53
C VAL A 273 2.39 -12.84 -20.07
N VAL A 274 1.37 -12.60 -19.25
CA VAL A 274 -0.04 -12.68 -19.68
C VAL A 274 -0.49 -11.29 -20.08
N LEU A 275 -0.78 -11.09 -21.38
CA LEU A 275 -1.40 -9.86 -21.87
C LEU A 275 -2.90 -10.07 -21.97
N VAL A 276 -3.65 -9.41 -21.10
CA VAL A 276 -5.11 -9.41 -21.15
C VAL A 276 -5.58 -8.23 -21.98
N ILE A 277 -6.33 -8.52 -23.04
CA ILE A 277 -6.97 -7.52 -23.89
C ILE A 277 -8.47 -7.66 -23.68
N HIS A 278 -9.12 -6.58 -23.27
CA HIS A 278 -10.56 -6.57 -23.07
C HIS A 278 -11.31 -6.23 -24.36
N GLY A 279 -12.57 -6.67 -24.45
CA GLY A 279 -13.45 -6.40 -25.59
C GLY A 279 -14.00 -4.96 -25.62
N LEU A 280 -14.80 -4.68 -26.64
CA LEU A 280 -15.54 -3.43 -26.76
C LEU A 280 -16.58 -3.34 -25.63
N LYS A 281 -16.55 -2.24 -24.85
CA LYS A 281 -17.38 -2.00 -23.63
C LYS A 281 -16.89 -2.68 -22.34
N ASP A 282 -15.71 -3.28 -22.35
CA ASP A 282 -15.04 -3.77 -21.14
C ASP A 282 -13.85 -2.88 -20.73
N SER A 283 -13.27 -3.17 -19.57
CA SER A 283 -12.00 -2.62 -19.10
C SER A 283 -11.06 -3.72 -18.61
N GLN A 284 -9.81 -3.34 -18.37
CA GLN A 284 -8.76 -4.23 -17.86
C GLN A 284 -9.13 -4.89 -16.52
N SER A 285 -10.06 -4.30 -15.76
CA SER A 285 -10.57 -4.81 -14.48
C SER A 285 -11.66 -5.86 -14.59
N ASN A 286 -12.15 -6.17 -15.79
CA ASN A 286 -13.22 -7.16 -15.99
C ASN A 286 -12.66 -8.60 -16.14
N VAL A 287 -11.35 -8.78 -16.05
CA VAL A 287 -10.68 -10.08 -16.19
C VAL A 287 -9.82 -10.27 -14.95
N ASP A 288 -10.41 -10.88 -13.93
CA ASP A 288 -9.68 -11.39 -12.78
C ASP A 288 -9.12 -12.77 -13.20
N PRO A 289 -7.80 -13.04 -13.09
CA PRO A 289 -7.25 -14.36 -13.44
C PRO A 289 -7.70 -15.50 -12.51
N ASP A 290 -8.46 -15.19 -11.45
CA ASP A 290 -9.02 -16.15 -10.50
C ASP A 290 -10.49 -16.56 -10.78
N ASP A 291 -11.09 -16.09 -11.89
CA ASP A 291 -12.39 -16.55 -12.44
C ASP A 291 -12.23 -17.65 -13.53
#